data_AF-A0AAC9QSU1-F1
#
_entry.id   AF-A0AAC9QSU1-F1
#
_cell.length_a   1.000
_cell.length_b   1.000
_cell.length_c   1.000
_cell.angle_alpha   90.00
_cell.angle_beta   90.00
_cell.angle_gamma   90.00
#
_symmetry.space_group_name_H-M   'P 1'
#
loop_
_entity.id
_entity.type
_entity.pdbx_description
1 polymer ?
#
loop_
_entity_poly.entity_id
_entity_poly.type
_entity_poly.pdbx_seq_one_letter_code
_entity_poly.pdbx_strand_id
1 'polypeptide(L)'
;MSINSKMEDYMVETLVKVRTASGSDRREWTPSRPIKVSVFKINEQRQTLSLKYSESTHTGLTRCKYIKANTNRLKNTKTGALYNILSAANDGRMTNLLLASVETDV
;
A
#
# COMPACT_ATOMS: atom_id res chain seq x y z
N MET A 1 2.10 -22.37 7.84
CA MET A 1 1.08 -21.30 7.80
C MET A 1 0.83 -20.91 6.35
N SER A 2 -0.43 -20.80 5.90
CA SER A 2 -0.77 -20.44 4.52
C SER A 2 -0.86 -18.92 4.35
N ILE A 3 -0.48 -18.39 3.18
CA ILE A 3 -0.64 -16.97 2.84
C ILE A 3 -2.13 -16.56 2.90
N ASN A 4 -3.03 -17.47 2.50
CA ASN A 4 -4.46 -17.19 2.49
C ASN A 4 -5.04 -16.97 3.90
N SER A 5 -4.48 -17.60 4.93
CA SER A 5 -4.97 -17.43 6.31
C SER A 5 -4.50 -16.12 6.96
N LYS A 6 -3.55 -15.42 6.34
CA LYS A 6 -3.01 -14.13 6.80
C LYS A 6 -3.53 -12.94 6.02
N MET A 7 -4.51 -13.14 5.13
CA MET A 7 -5.14 -12.06 4.40
C MET A 7 -6.12 -11.31 5.30
N GLU A 8 -5.92 -10.01 5.43
CA GLU A 8 -6.81 -9.09 6.14
C GLU A 8 -7.45 -8.10 5.18
N ASP A 9 -8.52 -7.44 5.63
CA ASP A 9 -9.27 -6.46 4.84
C ASP A 9 -8.63 -5.06 4.94
N TYR A 10 -8.25 -4.53 3.79
CA TYR A 10 -7.68 -3.19 3.61
C TYR A 10 -8.57 -2.35 2.72
N MET A 11 -8.66 -1.06 3.00
CA MET A 11 -9.22 -0.07 2.10
C MET A 11 -8.10 0.48 1.22
N VAL A 12 -8.26 0.40 -0.10
CA VAL A 12 -7.42 1.12 -1.04
C VAL A 12 -7.90 2.56 -1.11
N GLU A 13 -7.01 3.49 -0.82
CA GLU A 13 -7.24 4.91 -1.02
C GLU A 13 -6.43 5.38 -2.23
N THR A 14 -7.03 6.26 -3.03
CA THR A 14 -6.41 6.82 -4.23
C THR A 14 -6.16 8.30 -4.03
N LEU A 15 -4.99 8.77 -4.45
CA LEU A 15 -4.66 10.18 -4.44
C LEU A 15 -5.38 10.88 -5.59
N VAL A 16 -6.38 11.69 -5.27
CA VAL A 16 -7.17 12.46 -6.24
C VAL A 16 -6.78 13.93 -6.13
N LYS A 17 -6.71 14.62 -7.27
CA LYS A 17 -6.59 16.08 -7.31
C LYS A 17 -7.99 16.68 -7.23
N VAL A 18 -8.25 17.44 -6.17
CA VAL A 18 -9.52 18.15 -5.95
C VAL A 18 -9.27 19.63 -6.13
N ARG A 19 -10.11 20.28 -6.94
CA ARG A 19 -10.09 21.73 -7.15
C ARG A 19 -10.78 22.41 -5.98
N THR A 20 -10.07 23.28 -5.27
CA THR A 20 -10.67 24.07 -4.19
C THR A 20 -11.48 25.23 -4.76
N ALA A 21 -12.42 25.76 -3.96
CA ALA A 21 -13.21 26.94 -4.32
C ALA A 21 -12.34 28.17 -4.67
N SER A 22 -11.12 28.24 -4.14
CA SER A 22 -10.12 29.27 -4.45
C SER A 22 -9.41 29.08 -5.79
N GLY A 23 -9.72 28.01 -6.54
CA GLY A 23 -9.03 27.68 -7.78
C GLY A 23 -7.61 27.14 -7.57
N SER A 24 -7.30 26.54 -6.43
CA SER A 24 -6.05 25.82 -6.21
C SER A 24 -6.27 24.31 -6.27
N ASP A 25 -5.24 23.56 -6.64
CA ASP A 25 -5.32 22.10 -6.64
C ASP A 25 -4.79 21.56 -5.31
N ARG A 26 -5.65 20.82 -4.58
CA ARG A 26 -5.23 20.05 -3.41
C ARG A 26 -5.23 18.57 -3.76
N ARG A 27 -4.31 17.81 -3.15
CA ARG A 27 -4.32 16.34 -3.24
C ARG A 27 -4.97 15.77 -2.00
N GLU A 28 -5.95 14.90 -2.20
CA GLU A 28 -6.69 14.25 -1.12
C GLU A 28 -6.75 12.74 -1.36
N TRP A 29 -6.69 11.98 -0.28
CA TRP A 29 -6.82 10.53 -0.32
C TRP A 29 -8.28 10.15 -0.21
N THR A 30 -8.83 9.59 -1.28
CA THR A 30 -10.24 9.16 -1.32
C THR A 30 -10.32 7.64 -1.26
N PRO A 31 -11.17 7.05 -0.39
CA PRO A 31 -11.40 5.61 -0.37
C PRO A 31 -11.98 5.16 -1.71
N SER A 32 -11.37 4.13 -2.29
CA SER A 32 -11.74 3.62 -3.62
C SER A 32 -12.40 2.25 -3.54
N ARG A 33 -11.76 1.28 -2.88
CA ARG A 33 -12.28 -0.09 -2.81
C ARG A 33 -11.67 -0.90 -1.67
N PRO A 34 -12.43 -1.84 -1.06
CA PRO A 34 -11.88 -2.83 -0.16
C PRO A 34 -11.14 -3.93 -0.93
N ILE A 35 -10.02 -4.40 -0.39
CA ILE A 35 -9.26 -5.54 -0.91
C ILE A 35 -8.72 -6.40 0.23
N LYS A 36 -8.36 -7.65 -0.08
CA LYS A 36 -7.66 -8.53 0.85
C LYS A 36 -6.16 -8.50 0.60
N VAL A 37 -5.38 -8.26 1.65
CA VAL A 37 -3.91 -8.20 1.58
C VAL A 37 -3.32 -8.92 2.78
N SER A 38 -2.31 -9.74 2.56
CA SER A 38 -1.44 -10.21 3.63
C SER A 38 -0.18 -9.36 3.65
N VAL A 39 0.14 -8.74 4.79
CA VAL A 39 1.30 -7.85 4.97
C VAL A 39 2.32 -8.53 5.88
N PHE A 40 3.60 -8.42 5.54
CA PHE A 40 4.71 -8.99 6.27
C PHE A 40 5.82 -7.95 6.44
N LYS A 41 6.41 -7.84 7.64
CA LYS A 41 7.59 -6.99 7.85
C LYS A 41 8.78 -7.58 7.09
N ILE A 42 9.52 -6.73 6.36
CA ILE A 42 10.74 -7.16 5.68
C ILE A 42 11.84 -7.33 6.73
N ASN A 43 12.63 -8.40 6.63
CA ASN A 43 13.83 -8.56 7.45
C ASN A 43 14.90 -7.57 6.98
N GLU A 44 15.23 -6.62 7.86
CA GLU A 44 16.20 -5.53 7.64
C GLU A 44 17.62 -6.05 7.29
N GLN A 45 17.92 -7.31 7.58
CA GLN A 45 19.23 -7.95 7.29
C GLN A 45 19.47 -8.27 5.80
N ARG A 46 18.44 -8.22 4.93
CA ARG A 46 18.59 -8.34 3.47
C ARG A 46 18.52 -6.96 2.81
N GLN A 47 19.53 -6.13 3.05
CA GLN A 47 19.72 -4.92 2.25
C GLN A 47 20.01 -5.33 0.80
N THR A 48 19.09 -5.00 -0.09
CA THR A 48 19.27 -5.15 -1.54
C THR A 48 19.72 -3.81 -2.10
N LEU A 49 20.53 -3.83 -3.18
CA LEU A 49 21.17 -2.65 -3.81
C LEU A 49 20.18 -1.63 -4.42
N SER A 50 18.87 -1.74 -4.19
CA SER A 50 17.83 -0.92 -4.81
C SER A 50 17.20 0.04 -3.81
N LEU A 51 17.21 1.34 -4.12
CA LEU A 51 16.65 2.41 -3.28
C LEU A 51 15.18 2.18 -2.89
N LYS A 52 14.36 1.60 -3.78
CA LYS A 52 12.95 1.30 -3.48
C LYS A 52 12.80 0.23 -2.40
N TYR A 53 13.72 -0.72 -2.35
CA TYR A 53 13.72 -1.76 -1.34
C TYR A 53 14.28 -1.24 -0.01
N SER A 54 15.23 -0.30 -0.01
CA SER A 54 15.70 0.33 1.23
C SER A 54 14.63 1.18 1.90
N GLU A 55 13.73 1.79 1.14
CA GLU A 55 12.59 2.56 1.68
C GLU A 55 11.40 1.68 2.09
N SER A 56 11.39 0.40 1.70
CA SER A 56 10.29 -0.53 1.99
C SER A 56 10.44 -1.13 3.37
N THR A 57 9.47 -0.90 4.26
CA THR A 57 9.44 -1.56 5.58
C THR A 57 8.68 -2.88 5.57
N HIS A 58 7.75 -3.06 4.62
CA HIS A 58 6.86 -4.21 4.54
C HIS A 58 6.72 -4.72 3.10
N THR A 59 6.35 -5.99 2.97
CA THR A 59 5.89 -6.57 1.70
C THR A 59 4.43 -7.01 1.84
N GLY A 60 3.65 -6.81 0.79
CA GLY A 60 2.26 -7.21 0.72
C GLY A 60 2.02 -8.22 -0.39
N LEU A 61 1.06 -9.11 -0.19
CA LEU A 61 0.54 -9.99 -1.24
C LEU A 61 -0.97 -9.83 -1.33
N THR A 62 -1.47 -9.63 -2.54
CA THR A 62 -2.91 -9.51 -2.82
C THR A 62 -3.28 -10.17 -4.13
N ARG A 63 -4.56 -10.51 -4.29
CA ARG A 63 -5.11 -10.96 -5.57
C ARG A 63 -5.57 -9.80 -6.46
N CYS A 64 -5.62 -8.58 -5.93
CA CYS A 64 -6.04 -7.41 -6.68
C CYS A 64 -4.97 -7.00 -7.71
N LYS A 65 -5.34 -6.91 -8.99
CA LYS A 65 -4.45 -6.53 -10.09
C LYS A 65 -4.40 -5.04 -10.39
N TYR A 66 -5.41 -4.31 -9.93
CA TYR A 66 -5.60 -2.89 -10.22
C TYR A 66 -5.04 -2.03 -9.09
N ILE A 67 -3.75 -2.18 -8.78
CA ILE A 67 -3.06 -1.38 -7.77
C ILE A 67 -1.87 -0.71 -8.43
N LYS A 68 -1.73 0.60 -8.20
CA LYS A 68 -0.66 1.41 -8.76
C LYS A 68 0.19 2.02 -7.65
N ALA A 69 1.51 1.89 -7.79
CA ALA A 69 2.47 2.53 -6.90
C ALA A 69 2.36 4.06 -6.97
N ASN A 70 2.67 4.74 -5.86
CA ASN A 70 2.67 6.20 -5.70
C ASN A 70 1.32 6.92 -5.88
N THR A 71 0.27 6.23 -6.37
CA THR A 71 -1.09 6.77 -6.49
C THR A 71 -2.07 6.12 -5.53
N ASN A 72 -1.78 4.89 -5.08
CA ASN A 72 -2.59 4.16 -4.12
C ASN A 72 -1.86 4.00 -2.79
N ARG A 73 -2.62 4.01 -1.70
CA ARG A 73 -2.19 3.59 -0.37
C ARG A 73 -3.17 2.58 0.21
N LEU A 74 -2.71 1.79 1.17
CA LEU A 74 -3.52 0.82 1.89
C LEU A 74 -3.78 1.31 3.30
N LYS A 75 -5.04 1.23 3.73
CA LYS A 75 -5.44 1.46 5.12
C LYS A 75 -6.03 0.18 5.68
N ASN A 76 -5.44 -0.37 6.75
CA ASN A 76 -6.01 -1.52 7.43
C ASN A 76 -7.33 -1.11 8.07
N THR A 77 -8.41 -1.81 7.75
CA THR A 77 -9.76 -1.46 8.22
C THR A 77 -9.97 -1.74 9.70
N LYS A 78 -9.16 -2.62 10.31
CA LYS A 78 -9.25 -3.02 11.71
C LYS A 78 -8.32 -2.23 12.61
N THR A 79 -7.05 -2.10 12.21
CA THR A 79 -6.01 -1.47 13.05
C THR A 79 -5.79 0.00 12.72
N GLY A 80 -6.30 0.48 11.59
CA GLY A 80 -6.04 1.84 11.09
C GLY A 80 -4.64 2.03 10.51
N ALA A 81 -3.78 1.00 10.49
CA ALA A 81 -2.42 1.09 9.96
C ALA A 81 -2.41 1.53 8.49
N LEU A 82 -1.52 2.47 8.17
CA LEU A 82 -1.37 3.04 6.83
C LEU A 82 -0.07 2.57 6.16
N TYR A 83 -0.19 2.18 4.90
CA TYR A 83 0.94 1.75 4.07
C TYR A 83 0.90 2.42 2.71
N ASN A 84 1.97 3.14 2.36
CA ASN A 84 2.19 3.64 1.01
C ASN A 84 2.69 2.51 0.11
N ILE A 85 2.22 2.49 -1.14
CA ILE A 85 2.62 1.47 -2.12
C ILE A 85 3.76 2.03 -2.96
N LEU A 86 4.97 1.53 -2.73
CA LEU A 86 6.19 1.94 -3.44
C LEU A 86 6.36 1.19 -4.77
N SER A 87 5.87 -0.05 -4.82
CA SER A 87 5.87 -0.88 -6.03
C SER A 87 4.70 -1.86 -6.01
N ALA A 88 4.20 -2.19 -7.20
CA ALA A 88 3.18 -3.21 -7.40
C ALA A 88 3.56 -4.06 -8.63
N ALA A 89 4.02 -5.29 -8.40
CA ALA A 89 4.33 -6.25 -9.45
C ALA A 89 3.12 -7.16 -9.67
N ASN A 90 2.42 -6.97 -10.78
CA ASN A 90 1.17 -7.65 -11.09
C ASN A 90 1.30 -8.81 -12.08
N ASP A 91 2.53 -9.18 -12.45
CA ASP A 91 2.86 -10.16 -13.51
C ASP A 91 2.49 -11.61 -13.15
N GLY A 92 2.44 -11.94 -11.86
CA GLY A 92 2.18 -13.31 -11.37
C GLY A 92 0.70 -13.63 -11.12
N ARG A 93 0.39 -14.77 -10.49
CA ARG A 93 -0.98 -15.09 -10.03
C ARG A 93 -1.46 -14.14 -8.93
N MET A 94 -0.54 -13.69 -8.09
CA MET A 94 -0.77 -12.66 -7.08
C MET A 94 -0.01 -11.39 -7.47
N THR A 95 -0.42 -10.27 -6.89
CA THR A 95 0.27 -9.00 -6.98
C THR A 95 1.15 -8.85 -5.75
N ASN A 96 2.45 -8.68 -5.97
CA ASN A 96 3.42 -8.42 -4.92
C ASN A 96 3.55 -6.92 -4.73
N LEU A 97 3.45 -6.47 -3.48
CA LEU A 97 3.53 -5.06 -3.11
C LEU A 97 4.80 -4.83 -2.30
N LEU A 98 5.46 -3.72 -2.59
CA LEU A 98 6.44 -3.11 -1.69
C LEU A 98 5.76 -1.96 -0.96
N LEU A 99 5.83 -1.99 0.36
CA LEU A 99 5.06 -1.13 1.24
C LEU A 99 5.98 -0.36 2.19
N ALA A 100 5.69 0.92 2.37
CA ALA A 100 6.26 1.74 3.43
C ALA A 100 5.17 2.09 4.44
N SER A 101 5.38 1.70 5.69
CA SER A 101 4.53 2.12 6.81
C SER A 101 4.56 3.63 6.97
N VAL A 102 3.38 4.24 7.10
CA VAL A 102 3.26 5.66 7.42
C VAL A 102 3.05 5.77 8.92
N GLU A 103 4.07 6.23 9.63
CA GLU A 103 3.89 6.67 11.02
C GLU A 103 3.00 7.90 10.97
N THR A 104 1.78 7.74 11.49
CA THR A 104 0.92 8.89 11.76
C THR A 104 1.26 9.28 13.18
N ASP A 105 2.12 10.31 13.34
CA ASP A 105 2.22 11.01 14.62
C ASP A 105 0.81 11.51 14.95
N VAL A 106 0.24 10.96 16.01
CA VAL A 106 -1.05 11.39 16.57
C VAL A 106 -0.77 12.44 17.62
#